data_AF-A0A0K3CHC7-F1
#
_entry.id   AF-A0A0K3CHC7-F1
#
_cell.length_a   1.000
_cell.length_b   1.000
_cell.length_c   1.000
_cell.angle_alpha   90.00
_cell.angle_beta   90.00
_cell.angle_gamma   90.00
#
_symmetry.space_group_name_H-M   'P 1'
#
loop_
_entity.id
_entity.type
_entity.pdbx_description
1 polymer ?
#
loop_
_entity_poly.entity_id
_entity_poly.type
_entity_poly.pdbx_seq_one_letter_code
_entity_poly.pdbx_strand_id
1 'polypeptide(L)'
;MADAPQGTLPVPPATAAKLTPAEKFQLITQNLGEVLGAEQLKALLEERDLVAYWGTAPTGRPHLGYFVPLAKIADFLTANVEVKVLLADVHAFLDNLKAPIELVEARVDYYRRLIIAVFRSLNLPLDRLKFVVGSSYQYTANYNLDKYKMSAITTEHDARKAGAEVVKQVSSPLLSGLLYPLLQALDEEYLGVDFQFGGVDQRKIFTYAEAYLPKIGYKKRSHLMNLMVPGLSGGKMSSSDPNSKIDFLDSPSAVKSKIQKAHCAPGEVEGNGVLAFIRHVVVPIGELFKGQGRADARPWVEGDAPADAVFTIKGDPKFGGSVRHFRTVDELDDAYAKGEVHPGDLKSATVQAINALLAPIQAEFNGSQEFQEAEKRAYPVEVKQVPAKKKVKKYTPKPEHLKTPEEKARDAEKAGLDETAQLREAVVETLSA
;
A
#
# COMPACT_ATOMS: atom_id res chain seq x y z
N MET A 1 0.67 -24.98 11.72
CA MET A 1 -0.39 -24.57 12.66
C MET A 1 -0.04 -25.16 14.01
N ALA A 2 -0.22 -24.42 15.11
CA ALA A 2 0.52 -24.49 16.39
C ALA A 2 1.87 -23.74 16.29
N ASP A 3 2.19 -22.67 17.03
CA ASP A 3 1.57 -22.02 18.20
C ASP A 3 1.29 -20.55 17.89
N ALA A 4 0.08 -20.09 18.18
CA ALA A 4 -0.23 -18.66 18.12
C ALA A 4 0.21 -18.02 19.45
N PRO A 5 1.03 -16.95 19.45
CA PRO A 5 1.54 -16.35 20.67
C PRO A 5 0.40 -15.90 21.61
N GLN A 6 0.64 -15.96 22.92
CA GLN A 6 -0.30 -15.49 23.95
C GLN A 6 -0.78 -14.07 23.63
N GLY A 7 -2.09 -13.89 23.44
CA GLY A 7 -2.71 -12.64 22.98
C GLY A 7 -3.32 -12.72 21.58
N THR A 8 -3.11 -13.82 20.86
CA THR A 8 -3.86 -14.11 19.63
C THR A 8 -5.29 -14.53 19.97
N LEU A 9 -6.26 -13.86 19.33
CA LEU A 9 -7.67 -14.18 19.49
C LEU A 9 -7.93 -15.62 19.00
N PRO A 10 -8.79 -16.38 19.68
CA PRO A 10 -9.12 -17.74 19.26
C PRO A 10 -9.76 -17.71 17.87
N VAL A 11 -9.17 -18.47 16.93
CA VAL A 11 -9.71 -18.73 15.58
C VAL A 11 -11.20 -19.10 15.75
N PRO A 12 -12.15 -18.40 15.12
CA PRO A 12 -13.55 -18.66 15.40
C PRO A 12 -13.99 -19.93 14.67
N PRO A 13 -15.10 -20.53 15.10
CA PRO A 13 -15.73 -21.62 14.36
C PRO A 13 -16.05 -21.10 12.96
N ALA A 14 -15.79 -21.91 11.92
CA ALA A 14 -16.27 -21.65 10.57
C ALA A 14 -17.75 -21.26 10.67
N THR A 15 -18.07 -20.00 10.39
CA THR A 15 -19.42 -19.45 10.57
C THR A 15 -20.35 -20.18 9.60
N ALA A 16 -21.02 -21.18 10.15
CA ALA A 16 -21.79 -22.20 9.48
C ALA A 16 -23.20 -21.68 9.13
N ALA A 17 -23.26 -20.61 8.33
CA ALA A 17 -24.46 -20.29 7.56
C ALA A 17 -24.07 -20.37 6.07
N LYS A 18 -24.68 -21.31 5.33
CA LYS A 18 -24.53 -21.35 3.87
C LYS A 18 -25.28 -20.16 3.29
N LEU A 19 -24.56 -19.06 3.07
CA LEU A 19 -25.06 -17.88 2.36
C LEU A 19 -25.59 -18.30 0.97
N THR A 20 -26.74 -17.75 0.61
CA THR A 20 -27.31 -17.86 -0.75
C THR A 20 -26.41 -17.15 -1.78
N PRO A 21 -26.52 -17.48 -3.08
CA PRO A 21 -25.81 -16.74 -4.13
C PRO A 21 -26.04 -15.22 -4.08
N ALA A 22 -27.27 -14.79 -3.77
CA ALA A 22 -27.62 -13.38 -3.64
C ALA A 22 -26.93 -12.69 -2.45
N GLU A 23 -26.91 -13.34 -1.27
CA GLU A 23 -26.23 -12.81 -0.09
C GLU A 23 -24.70 -12.75 -0.29
N LYS A 24 -24.12 -13.78 -0.93
CA LYS A 24 -22.71 -13.76 -1.32
C LYS A 24 -22.42 -12.61 -2.27
N PHE A 25 -23.23 -12.42 -3.30
CA PHE A 25 -23.05 -11.32 -4.24
C PHE A 25 -23.10 -9.96 -3.53
N GLN A 26 -24.08 -9.75 -2.64
CA GLN A 26 -24.18 -8.53 -1.84
C GLN A 26 -22.92 -8.28 -1.01
N LEU A 27 -22.45 -9.28 -0.25
CA LEU A 27 -21.22 -9.17 0.54
C LEU A 27 -20.00 -8.92 -0.35
N ILE A 28 -19.92 -9.52 -1.52
CA ILE A 28 -18.79 -9.33 -2.45
C ILE A 28 -18.80 -7.89 -3.00
N THR A 29 -19.97 -7.33 -3.31
CA THR A 29 -20.07 -6.02 -3.98
C THR A 29 -20.28 -4.82 -3.06
N GLN A 30 -20.63 -5.02 -1.79
CA GLN A 30 -20.84 -3.90 -0.85
C GLN A 30 -19.56 -3.08 -0.65
N ASN A 31 -19.74 -1.77 -0.42
CA ASN A 31 -18.68 -0.80 -0.13
C ASN A 31 -17.61 -0.66 -1.22
N LEU A 32 -17.93 -1.05 -2.45
CA LEU A 32 -17.10 -0.81 -3.64
C LEU A 32 -17.51 0.48 -4.33
N GLY A 33 -16.54 1.15 -4.96
CA GLY A 33 -16.80 2.31 -5.81
C GLY A 33 -17.33 1.91 -7.19
N GLU A 34 -16.88 0.78 -7.73
CA GLU A 34 -17.32 0.29 -9.04
C GLU A 34 -17.16 -1.24 -9.15
N VAL A 35 -18.07 -1.86 -9.89
CA VAL A 35 -18.06 -3.30 -10.21
C VAL A 35 -18.23 -3.49 -11.72
N LEU A 36 -17.22 -4.05 -12.37
CA LEU A 36 -17.28 -4.48 -13.77
C LEU A 36 -17.50 -5.99 -13.83
N GLY A 37 -18.42 -6.44 -14.69
CA GLY A 37 -18.73 -7.87 -14.86
C GLY A 37 -19.71 -8.45 -13.83
N ALA A 38 -20.54 -7.62 -13.18
CA ALA A 38 -21.50 -8.07 -12.16
C ALA A 38 -22.37 -9.28 -12.58
N GLU A 39 -22.89 -9.30 -13.82
CA GLU A 39 -23.71 -10.42 -14.32
C GLU A 39 -22.92 -11.72 -14.47
N GLN A 40 -21.62 -11.65 -14.81
CA GLN A 40 -20.74 -12.82 -14.85
C GLN A 40 -20.55 -13.41 -13.45
N LEU A 41 -20.40 -12.55 -12.43
CA LEU A 41 -20.27 -13.00 -11.05
C LEU A 41 -21.54 -13.66 -10.53
N LYS A 42 -22.71 -13.08 -10.84
CA LYS A 42 -24.01 -13.66 -10.48
C LYS A 42 -24.16 -15.05 -11.10
N ALA A 43 -23.91 -15.19 -12.40
CA ALA A 43 -24.00 -16.48 -13.08
C ALA A 43 -23.06 -17.54 -12.46
N LEU A 44 -21.81 -17.16 -12.16
CA LEU A 44 -20.86 -18.08 -11.52
C LEU A 44 -21.28 -18.49 -10.10
N LEU A 45 -21.87 -17.59 -9.33
CA LEU A 45 -22.33 -17.86 -7.96
C LEU A 45 -23.51 -18.83 -7.88
N GLU A 46 -24.29 -18.97 -8.96
CA GLU A 46 -25.32 -20.02 -9.07
C GLU A 46 -24.71 -21.42 -9.22
N GLU A 47 -23.47 -21.52 -9.72
CA GLU A 47 -22.81 -22.78 -10.03
C GLU A 47 -21.79 -23.19 -8.96
N ARG A 48 -21.01 -22.25 -8.42
CA ARG A 48 -19.91 -22.51 -7.48
C ARG A 48 -19.44 -21.26 -6.72
N ASP A 49 -18.55 -21.46 -5.75
CA ASP A 49 -17.81 -20.36 -5.12
C ASP A 49 -16.79 -19.74 -6.10
N LEU A 50 -16.51 -18.45 -5.88
CA LEU A 50 -15.61 -17.66 -6.71
C LEU A 50 -14.15 -17.75 -6.25
N VAL A 51 -13.24 -17.45 -7.18
CA VAL A 51 -11.81 -17.28 -6.91
C VAL A 51 -11.41 -15.85 -7.26
N ALA A 52 -10.85 -15.14 -6.30
CA ALA A 52 -10.37 -13.76 -6.46
C ALA A 52 -8.85 -13.70 -6.40
N TYR A 53 -8.26 -12.64 -6.95
CA TYR A 53 -6.98 -12.18 -6.45
C TYR A 53 -6.94 -10.69 -6.14
N TRP A 54 -6.04 -10.36 -5.22
CA TRP A 54 -5.62 -9.01 -4.90
C TRP A 54 -4.10 -8.95 -4.98
N GLY A 55 -3.58 -8.01 -5.77
CA GLY A 55 -2.16 -7.79 -5.93
C GLY A 55 -1.65 -6.69 -5.01
N THR A 56 -0.52 -6.95 -4.35
CA THR A 56 0.22 -5.94 -3.59
C THR A 56 1.70 -6.00 -3.91
N ALA A 57 2.29 -4.88 -4.29
CA ALA A 57 3.71 -4.78 -4.65
C ALA A 57 4.55 -4.52 -3.39
N PRO A 58 5.45 -5.44 -2.98
CA PRO A 58 6.28 -5.29 -1.77
C PRO A 58 7.31 -4.16 -1.91
N THR A 59 6.87 -2.92 -1.68
CA THR A 59 7.66 -1.69 -1.83
C THR A 59 7.84 -1.01 -0.48
N GLY A 60 7.18 0.14 -0.24
CA GLY A 60 7.23 0.82 1.06
C GLY A 60 6.60 0.00 2.19
N ARG A 61 6.73 0.45 3.43
CA ARG A 61 6.03 -0.15 4.58
C ARG A 61 4.51 0.01 4.41
N PRO A 62 3.71 -1.07 4.53
CA PRO A 62 2.27 -0.99 4.59
C PRO A 62 1.81 -0.08 5.74
N HIS A 63 0.77 0.68 5.48
CA HIS A 63 0.17 1.65 6.39
C HIS A 63 -1.31 1.39 6.58
N LEU A 64 -1.97 2.13 7.46
CA LEU A 64 -3.39 1.96 7.79
C LEU A 64 -4.34 1.96 6.58
N GLY A 65 -3.98 2.61 5.48
CA GLY A 65 -4.71 2.52 4.21
C GLY A 65 -4.91 1.08 3.70
N TYR A 66 -4.07 0.13 4.09
CA TYR A 66 -4.25 -1.30 3.79
C TYR A 66 -5.46 -1.90 4.48
N PHE A 67 -5.96 -1.34 5.59
CA PHE A 67 -7.19 -1.86 6.20
C PHE A 67 -8.39 -1.81 5.24
N VAL A 68 -8.42 -0.88 4.28
CA VAL A 68 -9.52 -0.76 3.31
C VAL A 68 -9.61 -2.00 2.41
N PRO A 69 -8.56 -2.37 1.63
CA PRO A 69 -8.61 -3.61 0.86
C PRO A 69 -8.69 -4.84 1.75
N LEU A 70 -8.05 -4.86 2.93
CA LEU A 70 -8.09 -6.04 3.81
C LEU A 70 -9.48 -6.28 4.42
N ALA A 71 -10.23 -5.22 4.75
CA ALA A 71 -11.63 -5.34 5.17
C ALA A 71 -12.51 -5.90 4.04
N LYS A 72 -12.27 -5.50 2.79
CA LYS A 72 -12.99 -6.07 1.65
C LYS A 72 -12.66 -7.55 1.42
N ILE A 73 -11.39 -7.94 1.62
CA ILE A 73 -11.00 -9.35 1.57
C ILE A 73 -11.67 -10.15 2.70
N ALA A 74 -11.90 -9.56 3.86
CA ALA A 74 -12.68 -10.17 4.94
C ALA A 74 -14.10 -10.55 4.48
N ASP A 75 -14.77 -9.65 3.76
CA ASP A 75 -16.09 -9.93 3.16
C ASP A 75 -16.00 -11.06 2.12
N PHE A 76 -14.95 -11.10 1.28
CA PHE A 76 -14.74 -12.18 0.32
C PHE A 76 -14.61 -13.54 1.01
N LEU A 77 -13.77 -13.62 2.04
CA LEU A 77 -13.59 -14.85 2.81
C LEU A 77 -14.89 -15.27 3.51
N THR A 78 -15.66 -14.31 4.04
CA THR A 78 -16.98 -14.55 4.64
C THR A 78 -17.98 -15.06 3.61
N ALA A 79 -17.93 -14.55 2.37
CA ALA A 79 -18.70 -15.02 1.23
C ALA A 79 -18.17 -16.33 0.60
N ASN A 80 -17.23 -17.01 1.26
CA ASN A 80 -16.63 -18.28 0.87
C ASN A 80 -15.74 -18.22 -0.41
N VAL A 81 -15.32 -17.02 -0.80
CA VAL A 81 -14.41 -16.81 -1.94
C VAL A 81 -13.02 -17.33 -1.59
N GLU A 82 -12.37 -18.06 -2.50
CA GLU A 82 -10.94 -18.32 -2.40
C GLU A 82 -10.18 -17.06 -2.81
N VAL A 83 -9.33 -16.52 -1.94
CA VAL A 83 -8.60 -15.28 -2.21
C VAL A 83 -7.11 -15.55 -2.36
N LYS A 84 -6.58 -15.20 -3.53
CA LYS A 84 -5.16 -15.24 -3.83
C LYS A 84 -4.55 -13.85 -3.58
N VAL A 85 -3.65 -13.74 -2.61
CA VAL A 85 -2.84 -12.54 -2.39
C VAL A 85 -1.56 -12.68 -3.20
N LEU A 86 -1.46 -11.93 -4.30
CA LEU A 86 -0.26 -11.87 -5.10
C LEU A 86 0.72 -10.87 -4.46
N LEU A 87 1.80 -11.40 -3.89
CA LEU A 87 2.99 -10.64 -3.49
C LEU A 87 3.79 -10.36 -4.76
N ALA A 88 3.48 -9.24 -5.40
CA ALA A 88 3.92 -8.87 -6.73
C ALA A 88 5.36 -8.31 -6.71
N ASP A 89 6.31 -9.18 -6.37
CA ASP A 89 7.74 -8.89 -6.28
C ASP A 89 8.34 -8.43 -7.61
N VAL A 90 7.92 -9.04 -8.73
CA VAL A 90 8.33 -8.61 -10.06
C VAL A 90 7.88 -7.17 -10.35
N HIS A 91 6.63 -6.87 -10.02
CA HIS A 91 6.08 -5.53 -10.18
C HIS A 91 6.76 -4.51 -9.25
N ALA A 92 7.16 -4.92 -8.05
CA ALA A 92 7.85 -4.05 -7.09
C ALA A 92 9.20 -3.53 -7.61
N PHE A 93 9.94 -4.33 -8.39
CA PHE A 93 11.17 -3.86 -9.03
C PHE A 93 10.91 -3.12 -10.35
N LEU A 94 9.90 -3.52 -11.12
CA LEU A 94 9.56 -2.88 -12.40
C LEU A 94 9.03 -1.44 -12.26
N ASP A 95 8.37 -1.13 -11.14
CA ASP A 95 7.89 0.22 -10.82
C ASP A 95 9.04 1.15 -10.38
N ASN A 96 9.88 1.49 -11.35
CA ASN A 96 10.96 2.47 -11.25
C ASN A 96 11.92 2.23 -10.08
N LEU A 97 12.28 0.97 -9.81
CA LEU A 97 13.22 0.57 -8.75
C LEU A 97 12.89 1.17 -7.38
N LYS A 98 11.60 1.21 -7.00
CA LYS A 98 11.18 1.53 -5.62
C LYS A 98 11.86 0.64 -4.57
N ALA A 99 12.39 -0.51 -4.97
CA ALA A 99 13.31 -1.34 -4.19
C ALA A 99 14.33 -2.04 -5.10
N PRO A 100 15.59 -2.22 -4.66
CA PRO A 100 16.50 -3.21 -5.24
C PRO A 100 15.90 -4.62 -5.19
N ILE A 101 16.19 -5.47 -6.16
CA ILE A 101 15.63 -6.83 -6.28
C ILE A 101 15.92 -7.65 -5.01
N GLU A 102 17.13 -7.51 -4.46
CA GLU A 102 17.58 -8.19 -3.25
C GLU A 102 16.75 -7.78 -2.02
N LEU A 103 16.23 -6.55 -2.01
CA LEU A 103 15.38 -6.04 -0.94
C LEU A 103 13.92 -6.46 -1.11
N VAL A 104 13.46 -6.71 -2.34
CA VAL A 104 12.09 -7.14 -2.61
C VAL A 104 11.80 -8.48 -1.96
N GLU A 105 12.72 -9.45 -2.03
CA GLU A 105 12.54 -10.76 -1.39
C GLU A 105 12.34 -10.65 0.13
N ALA A 106 13.13 -9.81 0.80
CA ALA A 106 12.95 -9.56 2.23
C ALA A 106 11.59 -8.88 2.51
N ARG A 107 11.14 -7.98 1.63
CA ARG A 107 9.84 -7.32 1.74
C ARG A 107 8.67 -8.29 1.50
N VAL A 108 8.81 -9.28 0.62
CA VAL A 108 7.80 -10.34 0.42
C VAL A 108 7.53 -11.08 1.73
N ASP A 109 8.58 -11.49 2.44
CA ASP A 109 8.47 -12.19 3.73
C ASP A 109 7.76 -11.30 4.77
N TYR A 110 8.20 -10.05 4.91
CA TYR A 110 7.57 -9.10 5.84
C TYR A 110 6.09 -8.83 5.51
N TYR A 111 5.75 -8.58 4.24
CA TYR A 111 4.37 -8.35 3.79
C TYR A 111 3.49 -9.56 4.12
N ARG A 112 3.98 -10.77 3.82
CA ARG A 112 3.25 -12.01 4.10
C ARG A 112 2.92 -12.13 5.59
N ARG A 113 3.92 -11.94 6.46
CA ARG A 113 3.77 -12.02 7.92
C ARG A 113 2.80 -10.95 8.44
N LEU A 114 2.93 -9.72 7.98
CA LEU A 114 2.07 -8.61 8.38
C LEU A 114 0.62 -8.83 7.97
N ILE A 115 0.38 -9.22 6.72
CA ILE A 115 -0.98 -9.51 6.25
C ILE A 115 -1.58 -10.65 7.06
N ILE A 116 -0.83 -11.74 7.30
CA ILE A 116 -1.33 -12.84 8.15
C ILE A 116 -1.69 -12.34 9.56
N ALA A 117 -0.86 -11.50 10.18
CA ALA A 117 -1.12 -10.94 11.51
C ALA A 117 -2.40 -10.08 11.54
N VAL A 118 -2.65 -9.29 10.48
CA VAL A 118 -3.90 -8.52 10.34
C VAL A 118 -5.11 -9.46 10.24
N PHE A 119 -5.06 -10.50 9.42
CA PHE A 119 -6.21 -11.40 9.28
C PHE A 119 -6.47 -12.21 10.54
N ARG A 120 -5.42 -12.60 11.27
CA ARG A 120 -5.55 -13.22 12.60
C ARG A 120 -6.17 -12.28 13.61
N SER A 121 -5.78 -11.01 13.64
CA SER A 121 -6.38 -10.04 14.56
C SER A 121 -7.86 -9.80 14.27
N LEU A 122 -8.27 -9.92 13.01
CA LEU A 122 -9.66 -9.86 12.56
C LEU A 122 -10.42 -11.19 12.67
N ASN A 123 -9.76 -12.24 13.14
CA ASN A 123 -10.33 -13.58 13.32
C ASN A 123 -10.90 -14.19 12.02
N LEU A 124 -10.20 -14.01 10.90
CA LEU A 124 -10.64 -14.47 9.59
C LEU A 124 -10.12 -15.87 9.25
N PRO A 125 -10.89 -16.69 8.50
CA PRO A 125 -10.46 -18.01 8.06
C PRO A 125 -9.29 -17.88 7.07
N LEU A 126 -8.15 -18.46 7.42
CA LEU A 126 -6.92 -18.37 6.61
C LEU A 126 -6.78 -19.52 5.60
N ASP A 127 -7.60 -20.57 5.69
CA ASP A 127 -7.53 -21.74 4.81
C ASP A 127 -7.82 -21.38 3.34
N ARG A 128 -8.67 -20.38 3.12
CA ARG A 128 -9.01 -19.83 1.79
C ARG A 128 -8.14 -18.66 1.34
N LEU A 129 -7.22 -18.20 2.19
CA LEU A 129 -6.26 -17.16 1.85
C LEU A 129 -4.96 -17.79 1.32
N LYS A 130 -4.70 -17.69 0.02
CA LYS A 130 -3.50 -18.25 -0.63
C LYS A 130 -2.53 -17.15 -0.99
N PHE A 131 -1.30 -17.23 -0.50
CA PHE A 131 -0.24 -16.30 -0.92
C PHE A 131 0.52 -16.88 -2.11
N VAL A 132 0.66 -16.08 -3.17
CA VAL A 132 1.44 -16.40 -4.37
C VAL A 132 2.49 -15.31 -4.56
N VAL A 133 3.73 -15.70 -4.88
CA VAL A 133 4.81 -14.76 -5.19
C VAL A 133 4.92 -14.64 -6.71
N GLY A 134 4.97 -13.43 -7.26
CA GLY A 134 4.96 -13.21 -8.72
C GLY A 134 6.07 -13.96 -9.45
N SER A 135 7.29 -13.89 -8.94
CA SER A 135 8.46 -14.60 -9.50
C SER A 135 8.31 -16.12 -9.57
N SER A 136 7.38 -16.72 -8.83
CA SER A 136 7.15 -18.18 -8.85
C SER A 136 6.59 -18.69 -10.18
N TYR A 137 5.96 -17.83 -10.99
CA TYR A 137 5.41 -18.21 -12.30
C TYR A 137 5.72 -17.22 -13.43
N GLN A 138 5.97 -15.95 -13.13
CA GLN A 138 6.13 -14.89 -14.16
C GLN A 138 7.41 -15.04 -15.01
N TYR A 139 8.33 -15.93 -14.62
CA TYR A 139 9.52 -16.27 -15.41
C TYR A 139 9.39 -17.55 -16.24
N THR A 140 8.27 -18.25 -16.14
CA THR A 140 8.05 -19.50 -16.89
C THR A 140 8.02 -19.24 -18.40
N ALA A 141 8.31 -20.28 -19.19
CA ALA A 141 8.32 -20.18 -20.65
C ALA A 141 6.95 -19.76 -21.21
N ASN A 142 5.86 -20.33 -20.69
CA ASN A 142 4.50 -19.99 -21.11
C ASN A 142 4.16 -18.54 -20.80
N TYR A 143 4.44 -18.07 -19.57
CA TYR A 143 4.17 -16.69 -19.20
C TYR A 143 4.96 -15.71 -20.07
N ASN A 144 6.23 -16.01 -20.34
CA ASN A 144 7.06 -15.20 -21.23
C ASN A 144 6.53 -15.18 -22.67
N LEU A 145 6.07 -16.30 -23.20
CA LEU A 145 5.45 -16.36 -24.52
C LEU A 145 4.21 -15.47 -24.59
N ASP A 146 3.33 -15.53 -23.59
CA ASP A 146 2.12 -14.70 -23.57
C ASP A 146 2.45 -13.22 -23.34
N LYS A 147 3.47 -12.90 -22.55
CA LYS A 147 4.01 -11.54 -22.45
C LYS A 147 4.43 -11.03 -23.83
N TYR A 148 5.11 -11.83 -24.65
CA TYR A 148 5.45 -11.44 -26.02
C TYR A 148 4.23 -11.29 -26.92
N LYS A 149 3.23 -12.17 -26.81
CA LYS A 149 1.96 -12.02 -27.55
C LYS A 149 1.26 -10.71 -27.19
N MET A 150 1.17 -10.39 -25.89
CA MET A 150 0.60 -9.12 -25.41
C MET A 150 1.39 -7.93 -25.95
N SER A 151 2.73 -7.95 -25.87
CA SER A 151 3.58 -6.90 -26.43
C SER A 151 3.43 -6.72 -27.94
N ALA A 152 3.10 -7.77 -28.69
CA ALA A 152 2.92 -7.68 -30.14
C ALA A 152 1.61 -7.00 -30.55
N ILE A 153 0.60 -6.98 -29.68
CA ILE A 153 -0.73 -6.41 -29.97
C ILE A 153 -1.00 -5.10 -29.24
N THR A 154 -0.21 -4.78 -28.21
CA THR A 154 -0.38 -3.58 -27.38
C THR A 154 0.43 -2.43 -27.93
N THR A 155 -0.25 -1.32 -28.23
CA THR A 155 0.44 -0.09 -28.64
C THR A 155 1.14 0.54 -27.43
N GLU A 156 2.22 1.28 -27.68
CA GLU A 156 2.90 2.06 -26.64
C GLU A 156 1.93 3.02 -25.94
N HIS A 157 1.06 3.66 -26.72
CA HIS A 157 0.04 4.57 -26.23
C HIS A 157 -0.89 3.89 -25.22
N ASP A 158 -1.40 2.70 -25.54
CA ASP A 158 -2.36 2.01 -24.68
C ASP A 158 -1.70 1.48 -23.40
N ALA A 159 -0.48 0.95 -23.49
CA ALA A 159 0.31 0.56 -22.32
C ALA A 159 0.56 1.76 -21.39
N ARG A 160 1.00 2.90 -21.94
CA ARG A 160 1.22 4.14 -21.18
C ARG A 160 -0.06 4.64 -20.52
N LYS A 161 -1.18 4.64 -21.26
CA LYS A 161 -2.49 5.05 -20.76
C LYS A 161 -2.96 4.13 -19.63
N ALA A 162 -2.81 2.82 -19.79
CA ALA A 162 -3.21 1.83 -18.79
C ALA A 162 -2.47 2.02 -17.46
N GLY A 163 -1.15 2.24 -17.51
CA GLY A 163 -0.31 2.41 -16.32
C GLY A 163 -0.30 3.81 -15.68
N ALA A 164 -0.99 4.80 -16.26
CA ALA A 164 -0.80 6.22 -15.93
C ALA A 164 -1.06 6.60 -14.45
N GLU A 165 -1.96 5.89 -13.77
CA GLU A 165 -2.33 6.17 -12.36
C GLU A 165 -1.64 5.28 -11.34
N VAL A 166 -0.95 4.24 -11.81
CA VAL A 166 -0.37 3.17 -10.97
C VAL A 166 1.15 3.22 -11.01
N VAL A 167 1.72 3.30 -12.21
CA VAL A 167 3.17 3.38 -12.42
C VAL A 167 3.65 4.79 -12.13
N LYS A 168 4.81 4.89 -11.46
CA LYS A 168 5.43 6.19 -11.19
C LYS A 168 5.75 6.94 -12.50
N GLN A 169 5.15 8.12 -12.64
CA GLN A 169 5.40 9.00 -13.78
C GLN A 169 6.74 9.73 -13.60
N VAL A 170 7.60 9.65 -14.62
CA VAL A 170 8.92 10.29 -14.67
C VAL A 170 9.11 10.96 -16.04
N SER A 171 10.00 11.95 -16.12
CA SER A 171 10.24 12.70 -17.36
C SER A 171 10.72 11.84 -18.53
N SER A 172 11.43 10.75 -18.22
CA SER A 172 11.95 9.78 -19.19
C SER A 172 11.49 8.38 -18.80
N PRO A 173 10.26 7.99 -19.17
CA PRO A 173 9.66 6.71 -18.76
C PRO A 173 10.47 5.51 -19.22
N LEU A 174 10.71 4.58 -18.29
CA LEU A 174 11.39 3.32 -18.57
C LEU A 174 10.44 2.33 -19.27
N LEU A 175 11.00 1.41 -20.06
CA LEU A 175 10.25 0.34 -20.69
C LEU A 175 9.49 -0.53 -19.66
N SER A 176 10.03 -0.68 -18.46
CA SER A 176 9.40 -1.43 -17.37
C SER A 176 8.00 -0.92 -17.04
N GLY A 177 7.79 0.40 -17.10
CA GLY A 177 6.48 1.02 -16.86
C GLY A 177 5.45 0.69 -17.93
N LEU A 178 5.89 0.45 -19.17
CA LEU A 178 5.01 0.02 -20.27
C LEU A 178 4.68 -1.46 -20.18
N LEU A 179 5.59 -2.28 -19.64
CA LEU A 179 5.34 -3.72 -19.44
C LEU A 179 4.37 -3.98 -18.28
N TYR A 180 4.40 -3.15 -17.23
CA TYR A 180 3.60 -3.33 -16.01
C TYR A 180 2.12 -3.72 -16.26
N PRO A 181 1.31 -2.98 -17.03
CA PRO A 181 -0.10 -3.34 -17.24
C PRO A 181 -0.29 -4.65 -18.00
N LEU A 182 0.66 -5.05 -18.86
CA LEU A 182 0.61 -6.32 -19.59
C LEU A 182 0.76 -7.48 -18.62
N LEU A 183 1.71 -7.37 -17.68
CA LEU A 183 1.99 -8.41 -16.70
C LEU A 183 0.82 -8.55 -15.73
N GLN A 184 0.30 -7.45 -15.20
CA GLN A 184 -0.84 -7.48 -14.30
C GLN A 184 -2.09 -8.09 -14.94
N ALA A 185 -2.33 -7.85 -16.24
CA ALA A 185 -3.42 -8.51 -16.97
C ALA A 185 -3.21 -10.02 -17.09
N LEU A 186 -2.00 -10.48 -17.41
CA LEU A 186 -1.69 -11.91 -17.50
C LEU A 186 -1.82 -12.64 -16.16
N ASP A 187 -1.60 -11.95 -15.04
CA ASP A 187 -1.78 -12.53 -13.71
C ASP A 187 -3.20 -13.10 -13.51
N GLU A 188 -4.23 -12.50 -14.12
CA GLU A 188 -5.61 -13.01 -14.04
C GLU A 188 -5.76 -14.45 -14.57
N GLU A 189 -5.05 -14.74 -15.66
CA GLU A 189 -5.06 -16.06 -16.29
C GLU A 189 -4.23 -17.04 -15.48
N TYR A 190 -2.99 -16.68 -15.18
CA TYR A 190 -2.03 -17.57 -14.52
C TYR A 190 -2.37 -17.86 -13.06
N LEU A 191 -3.12 -16.98 -12.41
CA LEU A 191 -3.69 -17.24 -11.09
C LEU A 191 -5.03 -17.99 -11.16
N GLY A 192 -5.62 -18.19 -12.35
CA GLY A 192 -6.85 -18.95 -12.53
C GLY A 192 -8.03 -18.35 -11.75
N VAL A 193 -8.22 -17.03 -11.84
CA VAL A 193 -9.25 -16.31 -11.08
C VAL A 193 -10.50 -16.00 -11.91
N ASP A 194 -11.59 -15.68 -11.20
CA ASP A 194 -12.84 -15.17 -11.75
C ASP A 194 -12.88 -13.64 -11.74
N PHE A 195 -12.26 -13.02 -10.72
CA PHE A 195 -12.19 -11.57 -10.62
C PHE A 195 -10.89 -11.07 -9.99
N GLN A 196 -10.51 -9.85 -10.39
CA GLN A 196 -9.46 -9.08 -9.74
C GLN A 196 -10.09 -8.03 -8.82
N PHE A 197 -9.50 -7.86 -7.64
CA PHE A 197 -9.84 -6.79 -6.70
C PHE A 197 -8.68 -5.80 -6.56
N GLY A 198 -8.99 -4.51 -6.54
CA GLY A 198 -8.04 -3.42 -6.28
C GLY A 198 -8.73 -2.08 -6.06
N GLY A 199 -7.97 -0.98 -6.00
CA GLY A 199 -8.52 0.37 -5.89
C GLY A 199 -9.06 0.89 -7.23
N VAL A 200 -9.89 1.94 -7.20
CA VAL A 200 -10.35 2.63 -8.43
C VAL A 200 -9.21 3.22 -9.27
N ASP A 201 -8.03 3.43 -8.67
CA ASP A 201 -6.81 3.84 -9.39
C ASP A 201 -6.28 2.75 -10.34
N GLN A 202 -6.68 1.49 -10.14
CA GLN A 202 -6.35 0.36 -11.01
C GLN A 202 -7.27 0.25 -12.24
N ARG A 203 -8.35 1.04 -12.31
CA ARG A 203 -9.40 0.91 -13.33
C ARG A 203 -8.87 0.86 -14.75
N LYS A 204 -7.86 1.68 -15.07
CA LYS A 204 -7.27 1.71 -16.43
C LYS A 204 -6.55 0.40 -16.78
N ILE A 205 -5.89 -0.24 -15.82
CA ILE A 205 -5.27 -1.56 -16.01
C ILE A 205 -6.35 -2.64 -16.15
N PHE A 206 -7.41 -2.58 -15.34
CA PHE A 206 -8.53 -3.51 -15.40
C PHE A 206 -9.23 -3.48 -16.76
N THR A 207 -9.58 -2.28 -17.25
CA THR A 207 -10.19 -2.13 -18.59
C THR A 207 -9.24 -2.53 -19.73
N TYR A 208 -7.92 -2.39 -19.52
CA TYR A 208 -6.93 -2.91 -20.44
C TYR A 208 -6.95 -4.44 -20.47
N ALA A 209 -7.00 -5.11 -19.31
CA ALA A 209 -7.10 -6.57 -19.24
C ALA A 209 -8.36 -7.10 -19.94
N GLU A 210 -9.53 -6.47 -19.70
CA GLU A 210 -10.78 -6.83 -20.38
C GLU A 210 -10.69 -6.73 -21.91
N ALA A 211 -9.96 -5.73 -22.42
CA ALA A 211 -9.83 -5.49 -23.85
C ALA A 211 -8.78 -6.37 -24.54
N TYR A 212 -7.73 -6.80 -23.81
CA TYR A 212 -6.56 -7.46 -24.41
C TYR A 212 -6.47 -8.96 -24.15
N LEU A 213 -6.91 -9.46 -22.99
CA LEU A 213 -6.91 -10.91 -22.72
C LEU A 213 -7.68 -11.72 -23.77
N PRO A 214 -8.88 -11.29 -24.23
CA PRO A 214 -9.60 -12.00 -25.29
C PRO A 214 -8.85 -12.07 -26.62
N LYS A 215 -8.01 -11.07 -26.94
CA LYS A 215 -7.26 -11.03 -28.20
C LYS A 215 -6.17 -12.10 -28.28
N ILE A 216 -5.74 -12.64 -27.14
CA ILE A 216 -4.79 -13.77 -27.07
C ILE A 216 -5.46 -15.08 -26.65
N GLY A 217 -6.80 -15.13 -26.63
CA GLY A 217 -7.58 -16.34 -26.41
C GLY A 217 -8.00 -16.60 -24.96
N TYR A 218 -7.75 -15.65 -24.03
CA TYR A 218 -8.14 -15.79 -22.63
C TYR A 218 -9.48 -15.13 -22.32
N LYS A 219 -10.18 -15.65 -21.30
CA LYS A 219 -11.47 -15.08 -20.86
C LYS A 219 -11.26 -13.71 -20.22
N LYS A 220 -12.23 -12.80 -20.37
CA LYS A 220 -12.30 -11.60 -19.53
C LYS A 220 -12.67 -11.98 -18.09
N ARG A 221 -12.14 -11.23 -17.11
CA ARG A 221 -12.52 -11.35 -15.70
C ARG A 221 -13.41 -10.19 -15.29
N SER A 222 -14.08 -10.37 -14.16
CA SER A 222 -14.76 -9.25 -13.48
C SER A 222 -13.75 -8.44 -12.67
N HIS A 223 -14.06 -7.18 -12.42
CA HIS A 223 -13.18 -6.27 -11.69
C HIS A 223 -13.92 -5.53 -10.60
N LEU A 224 -13.41 -5.60 -9.38
CA LEU A 224 -14.01 -4.98 -8.19
C LEU A 224 -13.07 -3.88 -7.69
N MET A 225 -13.61 -2.67 -7.55
CA MET A 225 -12.81 -1.50 -7.23
C MET A 225 -13.25 -0.85 -5.93
N ASN A 226 -12.38 -0.82 -4.91
CA ASN A 226 -12.66 -0.08 -3.68
C ASN A 226 -12.43 1.43 -3.87
N LEU A 227 -13.16 2.23 -3.09
CA LEU A 227 -12.97 3.67 -3.02
C LEU A 227 -11.56 4.03 -2.54
N MET A 228 -11.04 5.16 -3.02
CA MET A 228 -9.82 5.76 -2.46
C MET A 228 -10.15 6.44 -1.14
N VAL A 229 -9.47 6.04 -0.08
CA VAL A 229 -9.60 6.71 1.22
C VAL A 229 -8.55 7.82 1.31
N PRO A 230 -8.95 9.07 1.62
CA PRO A 230 -8.01 10.16 1.84
C PRO A 230 -6.95 9.82 2.90
N GLY A 231 -5.74 10.30 2.67
CA GLY A 231 -4.70 10.33 3.69
C GLY A 231 -5.07 11.27 4.84
N LEU A 232 -4.40 11.11 5.97
CA LEU A 232 -4.67 11.89 7.19
C LEU A 232 -4.46 13.40 7.01
N SER A 233 -3.60 13.81 6.08
CA SER A 233 -3.33 15.22 5.77
C SER A 233 -4.16 15.79 4.61
N GLY A 234 -5.15 15.05 4.11
CA GLY A 234 -5.82 15.34 2.84
C GLY A 234 -5.01 14.86 1.64
N GLY A 235 -5.68 14.38 0.59
CA GLY A 235 -5.03 13.80 -0.61
C GLY A 235 -4.76 12.29 -0.51
N LYS A 236 -3.86 11.74 -1.34
CA LYS A 236 -3.55 10.29 -1.36
C LYS A 236 -2.58 9.91 -0.22
N MET A 237 -2.88 8.83 0.51
CA MET A 237 -1.94 8.28 1.51
C MET A 237 -0.71 7.71 0.80
N SER A 238 0.46 8.32 1.01
CA SER A 238 1.70 7.93 0.32
C SER A 238 2.63 7.15 1.24
N SER A 239 3.09 5.99 0.77
CA SER A 239 4.11 5.20 1.47
C SER A 239 5.47 5.91 1.58
N SER A 240 5.70 6.97 0.79
CA SER A 240 6.99 7.68 0.68
C SER A 240 7.18 8.83 1.66
N ASP A 241 6.13 9.36 2.28
CA ASP A 241 6.23 10.37 3.34
C ASP A 241 5.85 9.75 4.70
N PRO A 242 6.84 9.49 5.59
CA PRO A 242 6.61 8.90 6.91
C PRO A 242 5.67 9.70 7.82
N ASN A 243 5.53 11.01 7.60
CA ASN A 243 4.63 11.86 8.39
C ASN A 243 3.19 11.85 7.88
N SER A 244 2.97 11.44 6.63
CA SER A 244 1.64 11.42 6.00
C SER A 244 0.83 10.14 6.27
N LYS A 245 1.45 9.15 6.93
CA LYS A 245 0.90 7.80 7.12
C LYS A 245 1.11 7.28 8.53
N ILE A 246 0.23 6.39 8.97
CA ILE A 246 0.41 5.60 10.19
C ILE A 246 0.74 4.17 9.77
N ASP A 247 1.87 3.66 10.26
CA ASP A 247 2.32 2.29 10.00
C ASP A 247 1.68 1.34 11.02
N PHE A 248 1.53 0.05 10.68
CA PHE A 248 0.92 -0.93 11.59
C PHE A 248 1.69 -1.11 12.91
N LEU A 249 2.98 -0.77 12.91
CA LEU A 249 3.88 -0.89 14.06
C LEU A 249 4.16 0.44 14.75
N ASP A 250 3.45 1.52 14.38
CA ASP A 250 3.57 2.80 15.08
C ASP A 250 3.11 2.67 16.55
N SER A 251 3.88 3.24 17.47
CA SER A 251 3.50 3.28 18.88
C SER A 251 2.26 4.15 19.11
N PRO A 252 1.54 3.97 20.24
CA PRO A 252 0.40 4.82 20.58
C PRO A 252 0.70 6.32 20.58
N SER A 253 1.92 6.72 20.97
CA SER A 253 2.36 8.11 20.94
C SER A 253 2.60 8.62 19.52
N ALA A 254 3.14 7.79 18.62
CA ALA A 254 3.31 8.12 17.20
C ALA A 254 1.95 8.27 16.51
N VAL A 255 1.03 7.32 16.73
CA VAL A 255 -0.36 7.39 16.26
C VAL A 255 -1.02 8.70 16.71
N LYS A 256 -0.95 9.01 18.01
CA LYS A 256 -1.50 10.25 18.56
C LYS A 256 -0.91 11.49 17.89
N SER A 257 0.42 11.55 17.76
CA SER A 257 1.11 12.69 17.14
C SER A 257 0.69 12.91 15.69
N LYS A 258 0.58 11.84 14.90
CA LYS A 258 0.19 11.89 13.49
C LYS A 258 -1.26 12.31 13.31
N ILE A 259 -2.19 11.75 14.08
CA ILE A 259 -3.61 12.14 14.04
C ILE A 259 -3.81 13.58 14.52
N GLN A 260 -3.06 14.05 15.51
CA GLN A 260 -3.17 15.44 15.96
C GLN A 260 -2.78 16.43 14.86
N LYS A 261 -1.81 16.08 14.01
CA LYS A 261 -1.39 16.87 12.85
C LYS A 261 -2.31 16.73 11.62
N ALA A 262 -3.22 15.77 11.61
CA ALA A 262 -4.17 15.57 10.53
C ALA A 262 -5.03 16.82 10.31
N HIS A 263 -5.34 17.15 9.05
CA HIS A 263 -6.30 18.20 8.73
C HIS A 263 -7.70 17.74 9.14
N CYS A 264 -8.39 18.55 9.93
CA CYS A 264 -9.69 18.22 10.53
C CYS A 264 -10.35 19.53 10.99
N ALA A 265 -10.65 20.42 10.04
CA ALA A 265 -11.26 21.71 10.38
C ALA A 265 -12.70 21.51 10.90
N PRO A 266 -13.17 22.32 11.87
CA PRO A 266 -14.54 22.24 12.38
C PRO A 266 -15.57 22.33 11.25
N GLY A 267 -16.53 21.40 11.22
CA GLY A 267 -17.61 21.39 10.21
C GLY A 267 -17.22 20.87 8.83
N GLU A 268 -15.93 20.70 8.52
CA GLU A 268 -15.45 20.22 7.22
C GLU A 268 -15.48 18.69 7.14
N VAL A 269 -16.49 18.15 6.48
CA VAL A 269 -16.65 16.69 6.24
C VAL A 269 -15.88 16.25 4.99
N GLU A 270 -16.05 16.97 3.88
CA GLU A 270 -15.43 16.63 2.60
C GLU A 270 -13.90 16.70 2.68
N GLY A 271 -13.23 15.64 2.22
CA GLY A 271 -11.76 15.55 2.26
C GLY A 271 -11.16 15.31 3.66
N ASN A 272 -11.99 15.14 4.69
CA ASN A 272 -11.54 14.90 6.07
C ASN A 272 -11.04 13.46 6.25
N GLY A 273 -9.72 13.28 6.29
CA GLY A 273 -9.09 11.95 6.42
C GLY A 273 -9.39 11.23 7.73
N VAL A 274 -9.77 11.96 8.79
CA VAL A 274 -10.15 11.36 10.08
C VAL A 274 -11.53 10.71 9.99
N LEU A 275 -12.52 11.44 9.48
CA LEU A 275 -13.87 10.91 9.22
C LEU A 275 -13.83 9.77 8.20
N ALA A 276 -13.05 9.92 7.13
CA ALA A 276 -12.91 8.89 6.11
C ALA A 276 -12.31 7.59 6.68
N PHE A 277 -11.36 7.68 7.61
CA PHE A 277 -10.82 6.49 8.28
C PHE A 277 -11.88 5.79 9.14
N ILE A 278 -12.70 6.53 9.88
CA ILE A 278 -13.81 5.95 10.64
C ILE A 278 -14.79 5.26 9.69
N ARG A 279 -15.20 5.94 8.62
CA ARG A 279 -16.18 5.47 7.64
C ARG A 279 -15.74 4.22 6.89
N HIS A 280 -14.49 4.17 6.44
CA HIS A 280 -14.02 3.12 5.52
C HIS A 280 -13.18 2.03 6.20
N VAL A 281 -12.78 2.21 7.46
CA VAL A 281 -11.98 1.22 8.19
C VAL A 281 -12.64 0.83 9.51
N VAL A 282 -12.85 1.78 10.42
CA VAL A 282 -13.27 1.44 11.79
C VAL A 282 -14.68 0.84 11.81
N VAL A 283 -15.64 1.49 11.15
CA VAL A 283 -17.03 1.02 11.12
C VAL A 283 -17.17 -0.31 10.37
N PRO A 284 -16.60 -0.50 9.16
CA PRO A 284 -16.63 -1.80 8.49
C PRO A 284 -16.02 -2.95 9.29
N ILE A 285 -14.90 -2.72 9.99
CA ILE A 285 -14.31 -3.74 10.88
C ILE A 285 -15.22 -3.99 12.11
N GLY A 286 -15.89 -2.95 12.61
CA GLY A 286 -16.89 -3.10 13.66
C GLY A 286 -18.06 -3.98 13.24
N GLU A 287 -18.60 -3.76 12.04
CA GLU A 287 -19.68 -4.60 11.50
C GLU A 287 -19.21 -6.04 11.25
N LEU A 288 -17.97 -6.24 10.80
CA LEU A 288 -17.36 -7.56 10.73
C LEU A 288 -17.33 -8.25 12.10
N PHE A 289 -16.90 -7.55 13.15
CA PHE A 289 -16.87 -8.10 14.51
C PHE A 289 -18.28 -8.43 15.00
N LYS A 290 -19.26 -7.58 14.72
CA LYS A 290 -20.67 -7.84 15.03
C LYS A 290 -21.19 -9.09 14.32
N GLY A 291 -20.91 -9.24 13.03
CA GLY A 291 -21.26 -10.44 12.24
C GLY A 291 -20.61 -11.73 12.72
N GLN A 292 -19.42 -11.63 13.35
CA GLN A 292 -18.73 -12.74 14.01
C GLN A 292 -19.27 -13.05 15.42
N GLY A 293 -20.31 -12.36 15.90
CA GLY A 293 -20.80 -12.48 17.28
C GLY A 293 -19.85 -11.87 18.32
N ARG A 294 -18.93 -10.99 17.90
CA ARG A 294 -17.91 -10.32 18.72
C ARG A 294 -18.19 -8.83 18.84
N ALA A 295 -19.46 -8.45 18.96
CA ALA A 295 -19.86 -7.05 19.08
C ALA A 295 -19.18 -6.34 20.26
N ASP A 296 -18.89 -7.06 21.34
CA ASP A 296 -18.19 -6.53 22.53
C ASP A 296 -16.69 -6.29 22.31
N ALA A 297 -16.12 -6.82 21.21
CA ALA A 297 -14.72 -6.60 20.83
C ALA A 297 -14.51 -5.27 20.06
N ARG A 298 -15.50 -4.37 20.04
CA ARG A 298 -15.45 -3.05 19.40
C ARG A 298 -15.17 -1.96 20.45
N PRO A 299 -13.91 -1.68 20.81
CA PRO A 299 -13.58 -0.72 21.87
C PRO A 299 -13.91 0.73 21.54
N TRP A 300 -14.30 1.03 20.30
CA TRP A 300 -14.82 2.34 19.88
C TRP A 300 -16.35 2.46 20.01
N VAL A 301 -17.01 1.45 20.58
CA VAL A 301 -18.41 1.47 20.99
C VAL A 301 -18.45 1.23 22.49
N GLU A 302 -18.99 2.19 23.25
CA GLU A 302 -19.06 2.05 24.71
C GLU A 302 -20.07 0.98 25.14
N GLY A 303 -19.87 0.38 26.32
CA GLY A 303 -20.70 -0.72 26.79
C GLY A 303 -22.15 -0.34 27.12
N ASP A 304 -22.43 0.95 27.35
CA ASP A 304 -23.78 1.51 27.53
C ASP A 304 -24.41 2.00 26.23
N ALA A 305 -23.70 1.91 25.10
CA ALA A 305 -24.20 2.33 23.80
C ALA A 305 -25.37 1.43 23.33
N PRO A 306 -26.30 1.97 22.54
CA PRO A 306 -27.31 1.18 21.84
C PRO A 306 -26.68 0.04 21.01
N ALA A 307 -27.38 -1.09 20.88
CA ALA A 307 -26.88 -2.28 20.16
C ALA A 307 -26.59 -2.03 18.66
N ASP A 308 -27.25 -1.02 18.09
CA ASP A 308 -27.08 -0.53 16.72
C ASP A 308 -26.01 0.56 16.58
N ALA A 309 -25.33 0.97 17.67
CA ALA A 309 -24.24 1.93 17.60
C ALA A 309 -23.02 1.34 16.87
N VAL A 310 -22.42 2.17 16.02
CA VAL A 310 -21.25 1.85 15.21
C VAL A 310 -19.99 2.58 15.68
N PHE A 311 -20.14 3.74 16.34
CA PHE A 311 -19.03 4.52 16.86
C PHE A 311 -19.47 5.41 18.03
N THR A 312 -18.59 5.65 18.99
CA THR A 312 -18.82 6.53 20.15
C THR A 312 -17.74 7.60 20.23
N ILE A 313 -18.16 8.84 20.49
CA ILE A 313 -17.26 9.95 20.79
C ILE A 313 -17.51 10.43 22.22
N LYS A 314 -16.43 10.47 23.01
CA LYS A 314 -16.42 11.07 24.34
C LYS A 314 -15.98 12.52 24.21
N GLY A 315 -16.92 13.45 24.25
CA GLY A 315 -16.59 14.86 24.31
C GLY A 315 -15.93 15.23 25.64
N ASP A 316 -14.95 16.15 25.63
CA ASP A 316 -14.37 16.65 26.88
C ASP A 316 -15.41 17.52 27.63
N PRO A 317 -15.81 17.14 28.86
CA PRO A 317 -16.80 17.91 29.64
C PRO A 317 -16.37 19.35 29.90
N LYS A 318 -15.07 19.65 29.90
CA LYS A 318 -14.55 21.02 30.09
C LYS A 318 -14.94 21.97 28.96
N PHE A 319 -15.23 21.44 27.78
CA PHE A 319 -15.69 22.20 26.63
C PHE A 319 -17.19 21.97 26.35
N GLY A 320 -17.93 21.46 27.33
CA GLY A 320 -19.37 21.15 27.20
C GLY A 320 -19.65 19.87 26.39
N GLY A 321 -18.63 19.04 26.16
CA GLY A 321 -18.77 17.78 25.46
C GLY A 321 -19.52 16.73 26.29
N SER A 322 -20.35 15.94 25.62
CA SER A 322 -21.03 14.76 26.17
C SER A 322 -20.60 13.50 25.44
N VAL A 323 -20.90 12.34 26.02
CA VAL A 323 -20.81 11.07 25.28
C VAL A 323 -21.89 11.06 24.20
N ARG A 324 -21.54 10.68 22.98
CA ARG A 324 -22.46 10.54 21.85
C ARG A 324 -22.22 9.21 21.15
N HIS A 325 -23.31 8.47 20.92
CA HIS A 325 -23.29 7.21 20.18
C HIS A 325 -23.94 7.44 18.82
N PHE A 326 -23.26 7.03 17.76
CA PHE A 326 -23.73 7.16 16.38
C PHE A 326 -24.15 5.80 15.86
N ARG A 327 -25.30 5.73 15.19
CA ARG A 327 -25.81 4.51 14.53
C ARG A 327 -25.32 4.37 13.11
N THR A 328 -24.99 5.49 12.48
CA THR A 328 -24.40 5.51 11.15
C THR A 328 -23.25 6.51 11.08
N VAL A 329 -22.41 6.33 10.07
CA VAL A 329 -21.36 7.30 9.72
C VAL A 329 -21.94 8.61 9.21
N ASP A 330 -23.14 8.59 8.63
CA ASP A 330 -23.82 9.80 8.16
C ASP A 330 -24.33 10.64 9.33
N GLU A 331 -24.82 10.02 10.41
CA GLU A 331 -25.15 10.72 11.65
C GLU A 331 -23.93 11.41 12.28
N LEU A 332 -22.76 10.77 12.20
CA LEU A 332 -21.50 11.36 12.66
C LEU A 332 -21.09 12.55 11.80
N ASP A 333 -21.14 12.41 10.48
CA ASP A 333 -20.79 13.49 9.54
C ASP A 333 -21.72 14.69 9.72
N ASP A 334 -23.03 14.47 9.87
CA ASP A 334 -24.01 15.52 10.15
C ASP A 334 -23.74 16.25 11.48
N ALA A 335 -23.44 15.50 12.54
CA ALA A 335 -23.11 16.09 13.84
C ALA A 335 -21.81 16.90 13.78
N TYR A 336 -20.81 16.42 13.03
CA TYR A 336 -19.57 17.15 12.82
C TYR A 336 -19.80 18.44 12.01
N ALA A 337 -20.57 18.37 10.93
CA ALA A 337 -20.95 19.51 10.09
C ALA A 337 -21.68 20.62 10.89
N LYS A 338 -22.53 20.21 11.85
CA LYS A 338 -23.25 21.12 12.75
C LYS A 338 -22.41 21.67 13.91
N GLY A 339 -21.16 21.23 14.05
CA GLY A 339 -20.28 21.64 15.16
C GLY A 339 -20.62 20.99 16.50
N GLU A 340 -21.42 19.93 16.51
CA GLU A 340 -21.79 19.18 17.72
C GLU A 340 -20.67 18.24 18.19
N VAL A 341 -19.75 17.91 17.29
CA VAL A 341 -18.54 17.12 17.56
C VAL A 341 -17.33 18.01 17.35
N HIS A 342 -16.56 18.24 18.41
CA HIS A 342 -15.33 19.03 18.31
C HIS A 342 -14.21 18.21 17.62
N PRO A 343 -13.36 18.81 16.78
CA PRO A 343 -12.28 18.09 16.10
C PRO A 343 -11.31 17.36 17.04
N GLY A 344 -11.05 17.93 18.21
CA GLY A 344 -10.18 17.31 19.23
C GLY A 344 -10.75 16.00 19.78
N ASP A 345 -12.08 15.92 19.94
CA ASP A 345 -12.77 14.74 20.45
C ASP A 345 -12.83 13.65 19.38
N LEU A 346 -13.14 14.04 18.14
CA LEU A 346 -13.09 13.15 16.97
C LEU A 346 -11.71 12.52 16.78
N LYS A 347 -10.66 13.34 16.82
CA LYS A 347 -9.26 12.88 16.76
C LYS A 347 -8.93 11.93 17.91
N SER A 348 -9.38 12.24 19.13
CA SER A 348 -9.10 11.41 20.31
C SER A 348 -9.79 10.05 20.23
N ALA A 349 -11.06 10.01 19.82
CA ALA A 349 -11.79 8.76 19.58
C ALA A 349 -11.14 7.93 18.46
N THR A 350 -10.70 8.59 17.38
CA THR A 350 -10.00 7.92 16.27
C THR A 350 -8.67 7.30 16.71
N VAL A 351 -7.89 7.99 17.54
CA VAL A 351 -6.64 7.45 18.10
C VAL A 351 -6.89 6.18 18.93
N GLN A 352 -7.97 6.16 19.73
CA GLN A 352 -8.33 4.98 20.51
C GLN A 352 -8.69 3.80 19.60
N ALA A 353 -9.53 4.05 18.58
CA ALA A 353 -9.91 3.03 17.60
C ALA A 353 -8.69 2.46 16.84
N ILE A 354 -7.79 3.33 16.35
CA ILE A 354 -6.57 2.89 15.66
C ILE A 354 -5.71 2.02 16.57
N ASN A 355 -5.42 2.48 17.79
CA ASN A 355 -4.57 1.72 18.70
C ASN A 355 -5.17 0.36 19.06
N ALA A 356 -6.49 0.27 19.20
CA ALA A 356 -7.18 -1.00 19.40
C ALA A 356 -6.99 -1.96 18.22
N LEU A 357 -7.09 -1.48 16.98
CA LEU A 357 -6.87 -2.28 15.79
C LEU A 357 -5.40 -2.75 15.66
N LEU A 358 -4.45 -1.90 16.06
CA LEU A 358 -3.03 -2.19 15.95
C LEU A 358 -2.49 -3.09 17.07
N ALA A 359 -3.04 -2.98 18.28
CA ALA A 359 -2.57 -3.71 19.47
C ALA A 359 -2.35 -5.22 19.25
N PRO A 360 -3.30 -6.00 18.70
CA PRO A 360 -3.08 -7.44 18.47
C PRO A 360 -1.99 -7.73 17.44
N ILE A 361 -1.86 -6.88 16.41
CA ILE A 361 -0.82 -7.03 15.38
C ILE A 361 0.57 -6.75 15.98
N GLN A 362 0.66 -5.71 16.81
CA GLN A 362 1.87 -5.35 17.53
C GLN A 362 2.25 -6.41 18.56
N ALA A 363 1.28 -7.04 19.23
CA ALA A 363 1.53 -8.15 20.13
C ALA A 363 2.12 -9.36 19.38
N GLU A 364 1.57 -9.73 18.21
CA GLU A 364 2.12 -10.80 17.38
C GLU A 364 3.53 -10.48 16.87
N PHE A 365 3.79 -9.23 16.46
CA PHE A 365 5.13 -8.78 16.07
C PHE A 365 6.13 -8.85 17.24
N ASN A 366 5.76 -8.30 18.40
CA ASN A 366 6.63 -8.29 19.59
C ASN A 366 6.90 -9.70 20.14
N GLY A 367 5.93 -10.61 19.99
CA GLY A 367 6.06 -12.02 20.38
C GLY A 367 6.82 -12.91 19.39
N SER A 368 7.19 -12.40 18.21
CA SER A 368 7.82 -13.20 17.14
C SER A 368 9.18 -12.62 16.73
N GLN A 369 10.27 -13.26 17.17
CA GLN A 369 11.62 -12.88 16.77
C GLN A 369 11.80 -12.93 15.25
N GLU A 370 11.27 -13.96 14.59
CA GLU A 370 11.32 -14.06 13.12
C GLU A 370 10.63 -12.89 12.42
N PHE A 371 9.50 -12.41 12.97
CA PHE A 371 8.78 -11.29 12.37
C PHE A 371 9.57 -9.98 12.54
N GLN A 372 10.20 -9.77 13.69
CA GLN A 372 11.11 -8.64 13.92
C GLN A 372 12.35 -8.69 13.00
N GLU A 373 12.91 -9.87 12.78
CA GLU A 373 14.05 -10.05 11.86
C GLU A 373 13.64 -9.83 10.40
N ALA A 374 12.45 -10.29 10.00
CA ALA A 374 11.90 -10.02 8.67
C ALA A 374 11.72 -8.53 8.42
N GLU A 375 11.22 -7.78 9.41
CA GLU A 375 11.07 -6.33 9.33
C GLU A 375 12.42 -5.61 9.16
N LYS A 376 13.42 -5.98 9.97
CA LYS A 376 14.77 -5.41 9.90
C LYS A 376 15.44 -5.69 8.55
N ARG A 377 15.25 -6.88 7.99
CA ARG A 377 15.75 -7.26 6.65
C ARG A 377 15.03 -6.49 5.55
N ALA A 378 13.71 -6.32 5.64
CA ALA A 378 12.89 -5.66 4.63
C ALA A 378 13.11 -4.14 4.57
N TYR A 379 13.45 -3.53 5.72
CA TYR A 379 13.61 -2.10 5.89
C TYR A 379 14.80 -1.77 6.81
N PRO A 380 16.04 -2.00 6.33
CA PRO A 380 17.22 -1.62 7.09
C PRO A 380 17.19 -0.12 7.38
N VAL A 381 17.54 0.26 8.61
CA VAL A 381 17.65 1.67 9.00
C VAL A 381 18.70 2.32 8.09
N GLU A 382 18.31 3.37 7.37
CA GLU A 382 19.26 4.12 6.53
C GLU A 382 20.40 4.64 7.42
N VAL A 383 21.59 4.09 7.26
CA VAL A 383 22.80 4.69 7.79
C VAL A 383 22.99 5.98 7.01
N LYS A 384 22.67 7.14 7.61
CA LYS A 384 23.00 8.44 7.02
C LYS A 384 24.48 8.40 6.63
N GLN A 385 24.76 8.36 5.34
CA GLN A 385 26.13 8.52 4.87
C GLN A 385 26.59 9.89 5.36
N VAL A 386 27.60 9.91 6.22
CA VAL A 386 28.32 11.14 6.55
C VAL A 386 28.73 11.74 5.20
N PRO A 387 28.39 13.00 4.90
CA PRO A 387 28.72 13.57 3.61
C PRO A 387 30.22 13.42 3.39
N ALA A 388 30.59 12.65 2.36
CA ALA A 388 31.97 12.51 1.95
C ALA A 388 32.53 13.91 1.77
N LYS A 389 33.61 14.24 2.50
CA LYS A 389 34.36 15.49 2.31
C LYS A 389 34.51 15.71 0.81
N LYS A 390 34.01 16.86 0.31
CA LYS A 390 34.08 17.25 -1.10
C LYS A 390 35.47 16.87 -1.63
N LYS A 391 35.56 15.83 -2.46
CA LYS A 391 36.77 15.58 -3.25
C LYS A 391 36.98 16.85 -4.06
N VAL A 392 38.11 17.52 -3.84
CA VAL A 392 38.57 18.62 -4.69
C VAL A 392 38.47 18.13 -6.13
N LYS A 393 37.71 18.83 -6.98
CA LYS A 393 37.61 18.50 -8.41
C LYS A 393 39.03 18.54 -8.99
N LYS A 394 39.63 17.38 -9.26
CA LYS A 394 40.83 17.30 -10.10
C LYS A 394 40.43 17.76 -11.50
N TYR A 395 40.94 18.91 -11.90
CA TYR A 395 40.81 19.42 -13.27
C TYR A 395 41.36 18.38 -14.24
N THR A 396 40.52 17.90 -15.15
CA THR A 396 40.95 17.04 -16.27
C THR A 396 41.12 17.96 -17.48
N PRO A 397 42.35 18.19 -18.00
CA PRO A 397 42.55 19.08 -19.12
C PRO A 397 41.83 18.58 -20.38
N LYS A 398 41.23 19.50 -21.13
CA LYS A 398 40.57 19.20 -22.40
C LYS A 398 41.59 18.63 -23.42
N PRO A 399 41.27 17.57 -24.17
CA PRO A 399 42.17 16.99 -25.18
C PRO A 399 42.64 18.04 -26.21
N GLU A 400 43.90 17.97 -26.63
CA GLU A 400 44.59 19.03 -27.38
C GLU A 400 43.99 19.38 -28.75
N HIS A 401 43.34 18.40 -29.39
CA HIS A 401 42.62 18.60 -30.66
C HIS A 401 41.29 19.36 -30.51
N LEU A 402 40.82 19.58 -29.27
CA LEU A 402 39.59 20.30 -28.94
C LEU A 402 39.85 21.69 -28.31
N LYS A 403 41.12 22.10 -28.23
CA LYS A 403 41.52 23.42 -27.73
C LYS A 403 41.57 24.44 -28.86
N THR A 404 41.01 25.61 -28.64
CA THR A 404 41.13 26.74 -29.58
C THR A 404 42.58 27.24 -29.63
N PRO A 405 43.00 27.96 -30.69
CA PRO A 405 44.34 28.56 -30.76
C PRO A 405 44.64 29.48 -29.56
N GLU A 406 43.65 30.22 -29.07
CA GLU A 406 43.76 31.08 -27.88
C GLU A 406 43.96 30.26 -26.59
N GLU A 407 43.28 29.13 -26.45
CA GLU A 407 43.47 28.21 -25.32
C GLU A 407 44.85 27.55 -25.34
N LYS A 408 45.38 27.24 -26.54
CA LYS A 408 46.75 26.72 -26.70
C LYS A 408 47.80 27.76 -26.35
N ALA A 409 47.61 29.01 -26.76
CA ALA A 409 48.53 30.12 -26.44
C ALA A 409 48.57 30.39 -24.92
N ARG A 410 47.41 30.40 -24.25
CA ARG A 410 47.31 30.60 -22.80
C ARG A 410 47.96 29.46 -21.99
N ASP A 411 47.82 28.22 -22.44
CA ASP A 411 48.43 27.08 -21.76
C ASP A 411 49.96 27.06 -21.94
N ALA A 412 50.48 27.49 -23.10
CA ALA A 412 51.92 27.65 -23.33
C ALA A 412 52.55 28.76 -22.47
N GLU A 413 51.84 29.88 -22.29
CA GLU A 413 52.25 30.98 -21.42
C GLU A 413 52.29 30.55 -19.93
N LYS A 414 51.32 29.73 -19.51
CA LYS A 414 51.30 29.14 -18.17
C LYS A 414 52.43 28.14 -17.92
N ALA A 415 52.80 27.34 -18.93
CA ALA A 415 53.91 26.39 -18.82
C ALA A 415 55.26 27.11 -18.64
N GLY A 416 55.49 28.22 -19.35
CA GLY A 416 56.70 29.03 -19.18
C GLY A 416 56.81 29.71 -17.80
N LEU A 417 55.67 30.08 -17.20
CA LEU A 417 55.62 30.62 -15.83
C LEU A 417 55.94 29.54 -14.77
N ASP A 418 55.52 28.30 -15.00
CA ASP A 418 55.73 27.17 -14.08
C ASP A 418 57.20 26.71 -14.09
N GLU A 419 57.87 26.70 -15.25
CA GLU A 419 59.32 26.45 -15.34
C GLU A 419 60.14 27.51 -14.59
N THR A 420 59.74 28.77 -14.67
CA THR A 420 60.42 29.87 -13.95
C THR A 420 60.22 29.76 -12.44
N ALA A 421 59.08 29.24 -11.99
CA ALA A 421 58.79 28.98 -10.58
C ALA A 421 59.57 27.77 -10.05
N GLN A 422 59.65 26.68 -10.83
CA GLN A 422 60.41 25.48 -10.50
C GLN A 422 61.92 25.75 -10.44
N LEU A 423 62.45 26.57 -11.35
CA LEU A 423 63.85 27.03 -11.31
C LEU A 423 64.16 27.86 -10.05
N ARG A 424 63.21 28.69 -9.59
CA ARG A 424 63.37 29.45 -8.33
C ARG A 424 63.38 28.53 -7.10
N GLU A 425 62.53 27.50 -7.09
CA GLU A 425 62.44 26.54 -6.00
C GLU A 425 63.71 25.67 -5.90
N ALA A 426 64.24 25.21 -7.05
CA ALA A 426 65.49 24.45 -7.11
C ALA A 426 66.71 25.25 -6.65
N VAL A 427 66.77 26.57 -6.93
CA VAL A 427 67.86 27.45 -6.46
C VAL A 427 67.79 27.66 -4.95
N VAL A 428 66.59 27.71 -4.35
CA VAL A 428 66.41 27.84 -2.89
C VAL A 428 66.82 26.55 -2.16
N GLU A 429 66.53 25.37 -2.72
CA GLU A 429 66.97 24.09 -2.15
C GLU A 429 68.49 23.91 -2.20
N THR A 430 69.15 24.37 -3.27
CA THR A 430 70.60 24.19 -3.45
C THR A 430 71.45 25.14 -2.59
N LEU A 431 70.87 26.24 -2.10
CA LEU A 431 71.54 27.20 -1.18
C LEU A 431 71.27 26.91 0.30
N SER A 432 70.41 25.93 0.60
CA SER A 432 69.99 25.56 1.97
C SER A 432 70.53 24.19 2.41
N ALA A 433 71.40 23.56 1.61
CA ALA A 433 72.16 22.35 1.90
C ALA A 433 73.66 22.68 1.85
#